data_AF-A0A0P0NG99-F1
#
_entry.id   AF-A0A0P0NG99-F1
#
_cell.length_a   1.000
_cell.length_b   1.000
_cell.length_c   1.000
_cell.angle_alpha   90.00
_cell.angle_beta   90.00
_cell.angle_gamma   90.00
#
_symmetry.space_group_name_H-M   'P 1'
#
loop_
_entity.id
_entity.type
_entity.pdbx_description
1 polymer ?
#
loop_
_entity_poly.entity_id
_entity_poly.type
_entity_poly.pdbx_seq_one_letter_code
_entity_poly.pdbx_strand_id
1 'polypeptide(L)'
;MSKTILITVAASGFGKIAAFDLAEKGHKVIATTQVYPQMSDLIRKAKELGIALTVDKLYVALGDQSNFRNVHPKETEDFVKQLQAAAWTAKSSTNC
;
A
#
# COMPACT_ATOMS: atom_id res chain seq x y z
N MET A 1 -13.12 -13.40 13.58
CA MET A 1 -13.23 -13.69 12.13
C MET A 1 -11.91 -13.39 11.45
N SER A 2 -11.36 -14.33 10.68
CA SER A 2 -10.20 -14.04 9.82
C SER A 2 -10.62 -13.12 8.66
N LYS A 3 -9.72 -12.22 8.26
CA LYS A 3 -9.92 -11.24 7.19
C LYS A 3 -8.66 -11.22 6.34
N THR A 4 -8.80 -10.85 5.07
CA THR A 4 -7.65 -10.57 4.21
C THR A 4 -7.35 -9.08 4.25
N ILE A 5 -6.11 -8.72 4.56
CA ILE A 5 -5.68 -7.35 4.82
C ILE A 5 -4.49 -7.03 3.91
N LEU A 6 -4.58 -5.94 3.15
CA LEU A 6 -3.48 -5.41 2.34
C LEU A 6 -2.85 -4.22 3.08
N ILE A 7 -1.54 -4.28 3.32
CA ILE A 7 -0.77 -3.19 3.91
C ILE A 7 0.22 -2.70 2.87
N THR A 8 -0.02 -1.51 2.32
CA THR A 8 0.71 -0.98 1.17
C THR A 8 2.16 -0.56 1.49
N VAL A 9 2.45 -0.25 2.75
CA VAL A 9 3.77 0.19 3.23
C VAL A 9 4.16 -0.60 4.47
N ALA A 10 4.63 -1.83 4.27
CA ALA A 10 5.00 -2.74 5.37
C ALA A 10 6.53 -2.87 5.57
N ALA A 11 7.33 -2.12 4.82
CA ALA A 11 8.79 -2.23 4.84
C ALA A 11 9.43 -1.84 6.18
N SER A 12 8.81 -0.93 6.95
CA SER A 12 9.34 -0.42 8.23
C SER A 12 8.25 0.23 9.09
N GLY A 13 8.63 0.69 10.28
CA GLY A 13 7.78 1.48 11.16
C GLY A 13 6.45 0.82 11.51
N PHE A 14 5.40 1.63 11.58
CA PHE A 14 4.06 1.19 11.98
C PHE A 14 3.48 0.11 11.06
N GLY A 15 3.63 0.25 9.73
CA GLY A 15 3.07 -0.72 8.79
C GLY A 15 3.68 -2.11 8.95
N LYS A 16 4.96 -2.21 9.32
CA LYS A 16 5.60 -3.49 9.65
C LYS A 16 5.01 -4.12 10.90
N ILE A 17 4.88 -3.35 11.97
CA ILE A 17 4.35 -3.82 13.25
C ILE A 17 2.89 -4.26 13.07
N ALA A 18 2.08 -3.44 12.41
CA ALA A 18 0.70 -3.77 12.10
C ALA A 18 0.57 -5.06 11.26
N ALA A 19 1.47 -5.26 10.29
CA ALA A 19 1.47 -6.47 9.46
C ALA A 19 1.73 -7.74 10.27
N PHE A 20 2.69 -7.68 11.19
CA PHE A 20 3.03 -8.80 12.07
C PHE A 20 1.91 -9.07 13.07
N ASP A 21 1.47 -8.07 13.82
CA ASP A 21 0.42 -8.21 14.84
C ASP A 21 -0.89 -8.74 14.26
N LEU A 22 -1.29 -8.29 13.07
CA LEU A 22 -2.51 -8.76 12.42
C LEU A 22 -2.36 -10.20 11.91
N ALA A 23 -1.18 -10.58 11.43
CA ALA A 23 -0.91 -11.95 11.01
C ALA A 23 -0.87 -12.91 12.21
N GLU A 24 -0.28 -12.51 13.34
CA GLU A 24 -0.29 -13.26 14.60
C GLU A 24 -1.72 -13.48 15.13
N LYS A 25 -2.60 -12.49 14.96
CA LYS A 25 -4.04 -12.60 15.29
C LYS A 25 -4.82 -13.52 14.33
N GLY A 26 -4.15 -14.15 13.37
CA GLY A 26 -4.76 -15.11 12.43
C GLY A 26 -5.42 -14.49 11.21
N HIS A 27 -5.12 -13.22 10.89
CA HIS A 27 -5.55 -12.61 9.63
C HIS A 27 -4.59 -12.97 8.49
N LYS A 28 -5.13 -13.09 7.28
CA LYS A 28 -4.31 -13.23 6.08
C LYS A 28 -3.79 -11.86 5.68
N VAL A 29 -2.52 -11.59 5.96
CA VAL A 29 -1.90 -10.29 5.65
C VAL A 29 -1.07 -10.38 4.36
N ILE A 30 -1.30 -9.44 3.46
CA ILE A 30 -0.49 -9.14 2.27
C ILE A 30 0.26 -7.85 2.56
N ALA A 31 1.55 -7.97 2.85
CA ALA A 31 2.43 -6.87 3.20
C ALA A 31 3.26 -6.47 1.98
N THR A 32 3.07 -5.25 1.49
CA THR A 32 3.81 -4.79 0.32
C THR A 32 4.98 -3.88 0.67
N THR A 33 6.03 -3.96 -0.14
CA THR A 33 7.25 -3.14 -0.03
C THR A 33 7.60 -2.54 -1.38
N GLN A 34 8.45 -1.50 -1.39
CA GLN A 34 8.79 -0.80 -2.64
C GLN A 34 9.94 -1.48 -3.40
N VAL A 35 10.87 -2.11 -2.68
CA VAL A 35 12.11 -2.67 -3.23
C VAL A 35 12.39 -4.07 -2.70
N TYR A 36 13.05 -4.90 -3.51
CA TYR A 36 13.35 -6.29 -3.17
C TYR A 36 14.16 -6.47 -1.87
N PRO A 37 15.15 -5.64 -1.52
CA PRO A 37 15.84 -5.77 -0.24
C PRO A 37 14.90 -5.68 0.98
N GLN A 38 13.92 -4.76 0.94
CA GLN A 38 12.92 -4.63 2.00
C GLN A 38 12.02 -5.85 2.09
N MET A 39 11.65 -6.43 0.94
CA MET A 39 10.89 -7.68 0.87
C MET A 39 11.67 -8.84 1.51
N SER A 40 12.93 -9.02 1.12
CA SER A 40 13.80 -10.07 1.69
C SER A 40 13.95 -9.93 3.20
N ASP A 41 14.16 -8.71 3.70
CA ASP A 41 14.24 -8.44 5.14
C ASP A 41 12.93 -8.73 5.87
N LEU A 42 11.79 -8.40 5.28
CA LEU A 42 10.48 -8.65 5.87
C LEU A 42 10.15 -10.14 5.93
N ILE A 43 10.46 -10.89 4.86
CA ILE A 43 10.29 -12.34 4.81
C ILE A 43 11.17 -13.02 5.86
N ARG A 44 12.43 -12.60 5.98
CA ARG A 44 13.36 -13.14 6.98
C ARG A 44 12.83 -12.94 8.40
N LYS A 45 12.40 -11.73 8.75
CA LYS A 45 11.83 -11.43 10.07
C LYS A 45 10.54 -12.19 10.34
N ALA A 46 9.66 -12.31 9.35
CA ALA A 46 8.44 -13.11 9.50
C ALA A 46 8.75 -14.58 9.78
N LYS A 47 9.78 -15.16 9.11
CA LYS A 47 10.26 -16.51 9.38
C LYS A 47 10.88 -16.66 10.77
N GLU A 48 11.71 -15.70 11.20
CA GLU A 48 12.31 -15.68 12.54
C GLU A 48 11.24 -15.68 13.66
N LEU A 49 10.10 -15.02 13.40
CA LEU A 49 8.96 -14.95 14.33
C LEU A 49 7.93 -16.08 14.14
N GLY A 50 8.09 -16.94 13.13
CA GLY A 50 7.12 -18.00 12.83
C GLY A 50 5.76 -17.49 12.31
N ILE A 51 5.71 -16.27 11.79
CA ILE A 51 4.47 -15.61 11.33
C ILE A 51 4.20 -15.93 9.87
N ALA A 52 2.98 -16.36 9.56
CA ALA A 52 2.53 -16.56 8.19
C ALA A 52 2.17 -15.21 7.54
N LEU A 53 3.05 -14.70 6.67
CA LEU A 53 2.89 -13.41 6.00
C LEU A 53 3.11 -13.57 4.48
N THR A 54 2.19 -13.04 3.67
CA THR A 54 2.43 -12.88 2.23
C THR A 54 3.13 -11.54 2.02
N VAL A 55 4.30 -11.57 1.38
CA VAL A 55 5.07 -10.35 1.07
C VAL A 55 5.13 -10.17 -0.44
N ASP A 56 4.86 -8.97 -0.92
CA ASP A 56 4.94 -8.65 -2.34
C ASP A 56 5.58 -7.28 -2.59
N LYS A 57 5.99 -7.02 -3.82
CA LYS A 57 6.49 -5.72 -4.25
C LYS A 57 5.35 -4.91 -4.87
N LEU A 58 5.07 -3.75 -4.31
CA LEU A 58 4.14 -2.78 -4.90
C LEU A 58 4.94 -1.61 -5.48
N TYR A 59 4.88 -1.46 -6.80
CA TYR A 59 5.50 -0.35 -7.49
C TYR A 59 4.65 0.91 -7.34
N VAL A 60 5.29 2.01 -6.93
CA VAL A 60 4.67 3.33 -6.92
C VAL A 60 5.25 4.10 -8.10
N ALA A 61 4.38 4.44 -9.06
CA ALA A 61 4.77 5.30 -10.17
C ALA A 61 5.01 6.72 -9.65
N LEU A 62 6.28 7.14 -9.63
CA LEU A 62 6.67 8.49 -9.26
C LEU A 62 6.90 9.29 -10.54
N GLY A 63 6.02 10.27 -10.79
CA GLY A 63 6.09 11.17 -11.94
C GLY A 63 5.14 10.82 -13.09
N ASP A 64 4.90 11.81 -13.95
CA ASP A 64 3.92 11.70 -15.05
C ASP A 64 4.41 10.88 -16.26
N GLN A 65 5.69 10.49 -16.28
CA GLN A 65 6.34 9.73 -17.36
C GLN A 65 6.75 8.32 -16.92
N SER A 66 5.85 7.61 -16.24
CA SER A 66 6.08 6.19 -15.89
C SER A 66 5.61 5.26 -17.02
N ASN A 67 6.31 4.13 -17.19
CA ASN A 67 5.86 3.04 -18.07
C ASN A 67 4.58 2.36 -17.55
N PHE A 68 4.21 2.58 -16.28
CA PHE A 68 3.05 2.00 -15.64
C PHE A 68 2.02 3.08 -15.31
N ARG A 69 0.74 2.78 -15.56
CA ARG A 69 -0.40 3.66 -15.20
C ARG A 69 -1.31 2.95 -14.22
N ASN A 70 -1.77 3.68 -13.21
CA ASN A 70 -2.77 3.17 -12.25
C ASN A 70 -4.14 3.00 -12.91
N VAL A 71 -4.46 3.84 -13.90
CA VAL A 71 -5.74 3.88 -14.59
C VAL A 71 -5.50 3.89 -16.10
N HIS A 72 -6.32 3.14 -16.84
CA HIS A 72 -6.27 3.04 -18.29
C HIS A 72 -7.70 3.13 -18.87
N PRO A 73 -7.92 3.82 -20.00
CA PRO A 73 -6.94 4.58 -20.81
C PRO A 73 -6.54 5.93 -20.20
N LYS A 74 -5.70 6.72 -20.89
CA LYS A 74 -5.08 7.94 -20.33
C LYS A 74 -6.14 8.99 -19.95
N GLU A 75 -7.21 9.07 -20.72
CA GLU A 75 -8.32 9.99 -20.51
C GLU A 75 -8.99 9.78 -19.15
N THR A 76 -9.05 8.52 -18.68
CA THR A 76 -9.60 8.18 -17.36
C THR A 76 -8.68 8.66 -16.23
N GLU A 77 -7.37 8.66 -16.42
CA GLU A 77 -6.42 9.19 -15.43
C GLU A 77 -6.62 10.70 -15.24
N ASP A 78 -6.76 11.44 -16.33
CA ASP A 78 -6.96 12.89 -16.30
C ASP A 78 -8.30 13.24 -15.64
N PHE A 79 -9.36 12.48 -15.95
CA PHE A 79 -10.65 12.61 -15.28
C PHE A 79 -10.56 12.36 -13.76
N VAL A 80 -9.87 11.30 -13.34
CA VAL A 80 -9.68 10.99 -11.91
C VAL A 80 -8.89 12.10 -11.20
N LYS A 81 -7.85 12.64 -11.84
CA LYS A 81 -7.08 13.78 -11.31
C LYS A 81 -7.96 15.02 -11.14
N GLN A 82 -8.85 15.31 -12.09
CA GLN A 82 -9.82 16.41 -11.98
C GLN A 82 -10.80 16.20 -10.82
N LEU A 83 -11.36 14.99 -10.67
CA LEU A 83 -12.23 14.65 -9.55
C LEU A 83 -11.53 14.83 -8.20
N GLN A 84 -10.28 14.38 -8.08
CA GLN A 84 -9.48 14.53 -6.86
C GLN A 84 -9.22 16.00 -6.54
N ALA A 85 -8.86 16.81 -7.53
CA ALA A 85 -8.64 18.25 -7.36
C ALA A 85 -9.92 18.96 -6.89
N ALA A 86 -11.07 18.66 -7.51
CA ALA A 86 -12.36 19.22 -7.12
C ALA A 86 -12.75 18.82 -5.68
N ALA A 87 -12.51 17.57 -5.29
CA ALA A 87 -12.78 17.10 -3.93
C ALA A 87 -11.88 17.77 -2.88
N TRP A 88 -10.62 18.05 -3.24
CA TRP A 88 -9.67 18.75 -2.36
C TRP A 88 -10.08 20.21 -2.13
N THR A 89 -10.52 20.91 -3.18
CA THR A 89 -10.94 22.31 -3.10
C THR A 89 -12.34 22.48 -2.49
N ALA A 90 -13.22 21.49 -2.61
CA ALA A 90 -14.56 21.52 -2.00
C ALA A 90 -14.53 21.59 -0.46
N LYS A 91 -13.46 21.09 0.18
CA LYS A 91 -13.30 21.19 1.64
C LYS A 91 -12.77 22.55 2.12
N SER A 92 -12.19 23.37 1.24
CA SER A 92 -11.69 24.70 1.63
C SER A 92 -12.75 25.81 1.65
N SER A 93 -13.96 25.56 1.14
CA SER A 93 -15.06 26.52 1.10
C SER A 93 -16.15 26.31 2.16
N THR A 94 -15.98 25.35 3.07
CA THR A 94 -16.84 25.22 4.26
C THR A 94 -16.05 25.61 5.50
N ASN A 95 -15.89 26.92 5.72
CA ASN A 95 -15.48 27.50 6.99
C ASN A 95 -16.11 28.91 7.11
N CYS A 96 -17.40 28.96 7.43
CA CYS A 96 -18.03 29.76 8.49
C CYS A 96 -19.55 29.56 8.42
#